data_AF-A0A2N5ZFU0-F1
#
_entry.id   AF-A0A2N5ZFU0-F1
#
_cell.length_a   1.000
_cell.length_b   1.000
_cell.length_c   1.000
_cell.angle_alpha   90.00
_cell.angle_beta   90.00
_cell.angle_gamma   90.00
#
_symmetry.space_group_name_H-M   'P 1'
#
loop_
_entity.id
_entity.type
_entity.pdbx_description
1 polymer ?
#
loop_
_entity_poly.entity_id
_entity_poly.type
_entity_poly.pdbx_seq_one_letter_code
_entity_poly.pdbx_strand_id
1 'polypeptide(L)'
;MNLTHMEIQILATGLMILGAYTGGVVAIKFNIGEVVGQILGGMLIGPYCLGLLFKKIFIFYGHDLNTLNKLMSDYKASFDEFHFFIFLFLGVVIF
;
A
#
# COMPACT_ATOMS: atom_id res chain seq x y z
N MET A 1 12.96 5.82 16.22
CA MET A 1 13.28 4.41 15.92
C MET A 1 13.61 4.36 14.43
N ASN A 2 14.86 4.08 14.04
CA ASN A 2 15.24 4.02 12.63
C ASN A 2 14.92 2.61 12.13
N LEU A 3 13.85 2.47 11.36
CA LEU A 3 13.63 1.25 10.59
C LEU A 3 14.69 1.18 9.48
N THR A 4 15.26 0.00 9.28
CA THR A 4 16.13 -0.29 8.15
C THR A 4 15.31 -0.32 6.87
N HIS A 5 15.94 0.01 5.74
CA HIS A 5 15.29 0.02 4.42
C HIS A 5 14.59 -1.32 4.11
N MET A 6 15.22 -2.43 4.50
CA MET A 6 14.68 -3.77 4.31
C MET A 6 13.40 -4.02 5.14
N GLU A 7 13.31 -3.50 6.37
CA GLU A 7 12.09 -3.61 7.19
C GLU A 7 10.92 -2.87 6.54
N ILE A 8 11.18 -1.70 5.94
CA ILE A 8 10.15 -0.92 5.23
C ILE A 8 9.69 -1.63 3.95
N GLN A 9 10.62 -2.24 3.21
CA GLN A 9 10.28 -3.05 2.03
C GLN A 9 9.43 -4.29 2.39
N ILE A 10 9.79 -5.00 3.45
CA ILE A 10 9.00 -6.15 3.94
C ILE A 10 7.61 -5.68 4.37
N LEU A 11 7.53 -4.56 5.10
CA LEU A 11 6.26 -3.96 5.50
C LEU A 11 5.40 -3.57 4.29
N ALA A 12 5.99 -2.90 3.30
CA ALA A 12 5.31 -2.49 2.07
C ALA A 12 4.77 -3.71 1.30
N THR A 13 5.59 -4.75 1.15
CA THR A 13 5.19 -6.00 0.49
C THR A 13 4.07 -6.71 1.26
N GLY A 14 4.21 -6.85 2.58
CA GLY A 14 3.22 -7.50 3.43
C GLY A 14 1.87 -6.79 3.41
N LEU A 15 1.89 -5.46 3.47
CA LEU A 15 0.67 -4.65 3.33
C LEU A 15 0.07 -4.78 1.94
N MET A 16 0.88 -4.80 0.88
CA MET A 16 0.39 -4.92 -0.50
C MET A 16 -0.32 -6.27 -0.72
N ILE A 17 0.26 -7.38 -0.25
CA ILE A 17 -0.35 -8.72 -0.30
C ILE A 17 -1.66 -8.73 0.49
N LEU A 18 -1.66 -8.16 1.70
CA LEU A 18 -2.85 -8.11 2.55
C LEU A 18 -3.96 -7.25 1.92
N GLY A 19 -3.61 -6.12 1.32
CA GLY A 19 -4.53 -5.25 0.57
C GLY A 19 -5.15 -5.98 -0.62
N ALA A 20 -4.32 -6.63 -1.44
CA ALA A 20 -4.79 -7.40 -2.59
C ALA A 20 -5.74 -8.54 -2.15
N TYR A 21 -5.34 -9.35 -1.16
CA TYR A 21 -6.16 -10.45 -0.66
C TYR A 21 -7.50 -9.97 -0.11
N THR A 22 -7.48 -8.97 0.78
CA THR A 22 -8.71 -8.43 1.39
C THR A 22 -9.61 -7.79 0.34
N GLY A 23 -9.04 -7.02 -0.60
CA GLY A 23 -9.76 -6.40 -1.71
C GLY A 23 -10.42 -7.43 -2.63
N GLY A 24 -9.71 -8.52 -2.97
CA GLY A 24 -10.25 -9.63 -3.77
C GLY A 24 -11.44 -10.31 -3.09
N VAL A 25 -11.28 -10.69 -1.81
CA VAL A 25 -12.36 -11.30 -1.02
C VAL A 25 -13.59 -10.38 -0.92
N VAL A 26 -13.37 -9.08 -0.75
CA VAL A 26 -14.47 -8.10 -0.71
C VAL A 26 -15.15 -7.98 -2.07
N ALA A 27 -14.40 -7.87 -3.18
CA ALA A 27 -14.99 -7.73 -4.51
C ALA A 27 -15.77 -8.97 -4.96
N ILE A 28 -15.33 -10.17 -4.57
CA ILE A 28 -16.10 -11.42 -4.79
C ILE A 28 -17.47 -11.32 -4.10
N LYS A 29 -17.54 -10.82 -2.86
CA LYS A 29 -18.81 -10.64 -2.15
C LYS A 29 -19.76 -9.67 -2.84
N PHE A 30 -19.22 -8.71 -3.58
CA PHE A 30 -20.00 -7.71 -4.33
C PHE A 30 -20.21 -8.04 -5.81
N ASN A 31 -19.74 -9.20 -6.30
CA ASN A 31 -19.78 -9.59 -7.72
C ASN A 31 -19.08 -8.59 -8.67
N ILE A 32 -18.04 -7.89 -8.21
CA ILE A 32 -17.30 -6.87 -8.99
C ILE A 32 -16.12 -7.49 -9.77
N GLY A 33 -15.77 -8.75 -9.47
CA GLY A 33 -14.62 -9.45 -10.04
C GLY A 33 -13.40 -9.37 -9.12
N GLU A 34 -12.78 -10.53 -8.85
CA GLU A 34 -11.70 -10.65 -7.88
C GLU A 34 -10.48 -9.77 -8.23
N VAL A 35 -10.07 -9.76 -9.50
CA VAL A 35 -8.92 -8.98 -9.99
C VAL A 35 -9.13 -7.49 -9.76
N VAL A 36 -10.34 -6.98 -10.03
CA VAL A 36 -10.69 -5.58 -9.77
C VAL A 36 -10.57 -5.27 -8.27
N GLY A 37 -11.04 -6.19 -7.42
CA GLY A 37 -10.88 -6.09 -5.97
C GLY A 37 -9.43 -6.06 -5.50
N GLN A 38 -8.58 -6.93 -6.05
CA GLN A 38 -7.16 -6.99 -5.73
C GLN A 38 -6.45 -5.68 -6.11
N ILE A 39 -6.76 -5.12 -7.29
CA ILE A 39 -6.22 -3.83 -7.75
C ILE A 39 -6.66 -2.70 -6.81
N LEU A 40 -7.96 -2.59 -6.50
CA LEU A 40 -8.48 -1.57 -5.60
C LEU A 40 -7.90 -1.71 -4.18
N GLY A 41 -7.73 -2.94 -3.69
CA GLY A 41 -7.09 -3.24 -2.41
C GLY A 41 -5.63 -2.81 -2.38
N GLY A 42 -4.87 -3.08 -3.45
CA GLY A 42 -3.49 -2.61 -3.60
C GLY A 42 -3.39 -1.07 -3.67
N MET A 43 -4.32 -0.41 -4.37
CA MET A 43 -4.39 1.06 -4.44
C MET A 43 -4.64 1.70 -3.07
N LEU A 44 -5.52 1.12 -2.25
CA LEU A 44 -5.80 1.61 -0.89
C LEU A 44 -4.57 1.54 0.03
N ILE A 45 -3.71 0.54 -0.19
CA ILE A 45 -2.48 0.37 0.56
C ILE A 45 -1.33 1.24 -0.01
N GLY A 46 -1.51 1.84 -1.18
CA GLY A 46 -0.51 2.69 -1.78
C GLY A 46 -0.11 3.89 -0.90
N PRO A 47 1.10 4.45 -1.12
CA PRO A 47 1.69 5.50 -0.28
C PRO A 47 0.79 6.74 -0.12
N TYR A 48 -0.03 7.05 -1.13
CA TYR A 48 -0.95 8.19 -1.11
C TYR A 48 -2.16 7.97 -0.19
N CYS A 49 -2.88 6.85 -0.34
CA CYS A 49 -4.05 6.55 0.48
C CYS A 49 -3.68 6.31 1.95
N LEU A 50 -2.62 5.52 2.15
CA LEU A 50 -2.14 5.15 3.48
C LEU A 50 -1.53 6.37 4.20
N GLY A 51 -0.80 7.23 3.47
CA GLY A 51 -0.29 8.50 3.99
C GLY A 51 -1.38 9.47 4.43
N LEU A 52 -2.51 9.55 3.71
CA LEU A 52 -3.66 10.37 4.13
C LEU A 52 -4.32 9.85 5.40
N LEU A 53 -4.48 8.53 5.53
CA LEU A 53 -5.01 7.89 6.73
C LEU A 53 -4.09 8.15 7.93
N PHE A 54 -2.79 7.88 7.80
CA PHE A 54 -1.85 8.10 8.90
C PHE A 54 -1.68 9.57 9.26
N LYS A 55 -1.73 10.49 8.29
CA LYS A 55 -1.69 11.93 8.59
C LYS A 55 -2.85 12.35 9.49
N LYS A 56 -4.08 11.89 9.20
CA LYS A 56 -5.23 12.19 10.05
C LYS A 56 -5.08 11.60 11.45
N ILE A 57 -4.61 10.36 11.55
CA ILE A 57 -4.38 9.67 12.83
C ILE A 57 -3.29 10.40 13.65
N PHE A 58 -2.14 10.71 13.05
CA PHE A 58 -1.04 11.40 13.73
C PHE A 58 -1.42 12.80 14.23
N ILE A 59 -2.18 13.56 13.43
CA ILE A 59 -2.72 14.87 13.85
C ILE A 59 -3.66 14.69 15.05
N PHE A 60 -4.50 13.66 15.02
CA PHE A 60 -5.45 13.39 16.10
C PHE A 60 -4.75 13.01 17.42
N TYR A 61 -3.66 12.25 17.36
CA TYR A 61 -2.90 11.81 18.54
C TYR A 61 -1.75 12.77 18.94
N GLY A 62 -1.59 13.91 18.26
CA GLY A 62 -0.57 14.90 18.61
C GLY A 62 0.88 14.46 18.37
N HIS A 63 1.10 13.51 17.46
CA HIS A 63 2.45 13.04 17.10
C HIS A 63 3.16 13.94 16.08
N ASP A 64 4.49 13.92 16.10
CA ASP A 64 5.35 14.70 15.19
C ASP A 64 5.14 14.31 13.71
N LEU A 65 4.73 15.30 12.91
CA LEU A 65 4.50 15.17 11.48
C LEU A 65 5.80 14.95 10.70
N ASN A 66 6.95 15.38 11.21
CA ASN A 66 8.23 15.22 10.50
C ASN A 66 8.64 13.75 10.46
N THR A 67 8.47 13.04 11.57
CA THR A 67 8.71 11.59 11.64
C THR A 67 7.79 10.82 10.67
N LEU A 68 6.51 11.20 10.57
CA LEU A 68 5.58 10.61 9.62
C LEU A 68 5.99 10.89 8.17
N ASN A 69 6.35 12.13 7.84
CA ASN A 69 6.75 12.51 6.49
C ASN A 69 7.98 11.72 6.03
N LYS A 70 8.96 11.50 6.93
CA LYS A 70 10.13 10.66 6.65
C LYS A 70 9.73 9.21 6.38
N LEU A 71 8.92 8.61 7.28
CA LEU A 71 8.43 7.24 7.11
C LEU A 71 7.67 7.05 5.80
N MET A 72 6.79 8.00 5.46
CA MET A 72 6.01 7.96 4.21
C MET A 72 6.89 8.16 2.97
N SER A 73 7.95 8.96 3.06
CA SER A 73 8.94 9.12 2.00
C SER A 73 9.69 7.81 1.73
N ASP A 74 10.18 7.16 2.79
CA ASP A 74 10.91 5.88 2.68
C ASP A 74 9.99 4.75 2.21
N TYR A 75 8.73 4.76 2.65
CA TYR A 75 7.69 3.83 2.19
C TYR A 75 7.37 4.02 0.70
N LYS A 76 7.23 5.28 0.26
CA LYS A 76 7.03 5.60 -1.16
C LYS A 76 8.22 5.15 -1.99
N ALA A 77 9.45 5.41 -1.56
CA ALA A 77 10.65 4.95 -2.26
C ALA A 77 10.67 3.42 -2.43
N SER A 78 10.33 2.68 -1.36
CA SER A 78 10.17 1.22 -1.45
C SER A 78 9.08 0.81 -2.44
N PHE A 79 7.94 1.51 -2.45
CA PHE A 79 6.84 1.26 -3.40
C PHE A 79 7.24 1.51 -4.85
N ASP A 80 7.99 2.58 -5.09
CA ASP A 80 8.54 2.90 -6.39
C ASP A 80 9.58 1.83 -6.79
N GLU A 81 10.39 1.26 -5.89
CA GLU A 81 11.26 0.13 -6.27
C GLU A 81 10.48 -1.12 -6.73
N PHE A 82 9.23 -1.29 -6.27
CA PHE A 82 8.34 -2.36 -6.70
C PHE A 82 7.66 -2.12 -8.06
N HIS A 83 8.15 -1.21 -8.92
CA HIS A 83 7.68 -1.03 -10.31
C HIS A 83 7.46 -2.36 -11.06
N PHE A 84 8.24 -3.40 -10.72
CA PHE A 84 8.05 -4.77 -11.24
C PHE A 84 6.65 -5.36 -10.98
N PHE A 85 6.05 -5.16 -9.81
CA PHE A 85 4.70 -5.64 -9.50
C PHE A 85 3.62 -4.91 -10.31
N ILE A 86 3.82 -3.61 -10.56
CA ILE A 86 2.94 -2.82 -11.43
C ILE A 86 2.96 -3.39 -12.85
N PHE A 87 4.13 -3.72 -13.40
CA PHE A 87 4.24 -4.38 -14.70
C PHE A 87 3.67 -5.81 -14.73
N LEU A 88 3.87 -6.57 -13.64
CA LEU A 88 3.31 -7.93 -13.52
C LEU A 88 1.78 -7.91 -13.55
N PHE A 89 1.14 -7.01 -12.79
CA PHE A 89 -0.31 -6.84 -12.81
C PHE A 89 -0.81 -6.29 -14.15
N LEU A 90 -0.07 -5.37 -14.80
CA LEU A 90 -0.40 -4.91 -16.15
C LEU A 90 -0.38 -6.06 -17.16
N GLY A 91 0.62 -6.95 -17.06
CA GLY A 91 0.72 -8.15 -17.90
C GLY A 91 -0.44 -9.13 -17.69
N VAL A 92 -0.91 -9.30 -16.45
CA VAL A 92 -2.07 -10.16 -16.11
C VAL A 92 -3.41 -9.54 -16.51
N VAL A 93 -3.53 -8.21 -16.59
CA VAL A 93 -4.76 -7.53 -17.04
C VAL A 93 -4.87 -7.50 -18.58
N ILE A 94 -3.74 -7.55 -19.29
CA ILE A 94 -3.70 -7.50 -20.77
C ILE A 94 -3.85 -8.89 -21.42
N PHE A 95 -3.66 -9.98 -20.66
CA PHE A 95 -3.85 -11.37 -21.09
C PHE A 95 -5.09 -12.01 -20.44
#